data_AF-A0A1I7IIW4-F1
#
_entry.id   AF-A0A1I7IIW4-F1
#
_cell.length_a   1.000
_cell.length_b   1.000
_cell.length_c   1.000
_cell.angle_alpha   90.00
_cell.angle_beta   90.00
_cell.angle_gamma   90.00
#
_symmetry.space_group_name_H-M   'P 1'
#
loop_
_entity.id
_entity.type
_entity.pdbx_description
1 polymer ?
#
loop_
_entity_poly.entity_id
_entity_poly.type
_entity_poly.pdbx_seq_one_letter_code
_entity_poly.pdbx_strand_id
1 'polypeptide(L)'
;MREKEFMEMAKQEILRQLPEDVRAGLSLKEVKVVKINDQKNHGFCFQKNGSKASPTLYLDQAYDLFRHGASLERLMGDVTRAYLESIDRELDPAEPDLSFDNIRDKLSLRLVETKRNREYLLDKPHLDVGNGLALICDLQLSRNMSECWRTVVNNGIAEANGYDKNELFQEAIRSAVKIDPPEMKDLQDVVFGDKDGRNLLSGTDAPLKE
;
A
#
# COMPACT_ATOMS: atom_id res chain seq x y z
N MET A 1 21.81 19.22 7.60
CA MET A 1 20.46 19.75 7.39
C MET A 1 19.48 18.89 8.17
N ARG A 2 18.49 19.47 8.84
CA ARG A 2 17.48 18.70 9.59
C ARG A 2 16.38 18.23 8.64
N GLU A 3 15.74 17.11 8.94
CA GLU A 3 14.64 16.53 8.14
C GLU A 3 13.52 17.54 7.89
N LYS A 4 13.14 18.32 8.90
CA LYS A 4 12.14 19.39 8.74
C LYS A 4 12.54 20.44 7.69
N GLU A 5 13.81 20.84 7.67
CA GLU A 5 14.31 21.80 6.67
C GLU A 5 14.26 21.19 5.26
N PHE A 6 14.54 19.89 5.14
CA PHE A 6 14.41 19.17 3.87
C PHE A 6 12.97 19.14 3.38
N MET A 7 12.02 18.81 4.26
CA MET A 7 10.61 18.77 3.89
C MET A 7 10.12 20.12 3.38
N GLU A 8 10.51 21.24 4.00
CA GLU A 8 10.06 22.55 3.50
C GLU A 8 10.72 22.96 2.18
N MET A 9 12.00 22.66 1.99
CA MET A 9 12.67 22.89 0.70
C MET A 9 12.05 22.01 -0.40
N ALA A 10 11.79 20.74 -0.08
CA ALA A 10 11.14 19.77 -0.96
C ALA A 10 9.75 20.26 -1.39
N LYS A 11 8.94 20.75 -0.45
CA LYS A 11 7.60 21.30 -0.72
C LYS A 11 7.65 22.47 -1.68
N GLN A 12 8.55 23.42 -1.45
CA GLN A 12 8.71 24.59 -2.32
C GLN A 12 9.16 24.19 -3.74
N GLU A 13 10.09 23.24 -3.81
CA GLU A 13 10.64 22.79 -5.08
C GLU A 13 9.62 21.99 -5.91
N ILE A 14 8.83 21.11 -5.28
CA ILE A 14 7.71 20.42 -5.94
C ILE A 14 6.70 21.44 -6.50
N LEU A 15 6.30 22.44 -5.71
CA LEU A 15 5.36 23.48 -6.16
C LEU A 15 5.91 24.39 -7.26
N ARG A 16 7.24 24.52 -7.36
CA ARG A 16 7.93 25.25 -8.43
C ARG A 16 7.92 24.48 -9.75
N GLN A 17 8.09 23.16 -9.67
CA GLN A 17 8.21 22.29 -10.84
C GLN A 17 6.86 21.82 -11.40
N LEU A 18 5.79 21.84 -10.59
CA LEU A 18 4.45 21.49 -11.05
C LEU A 18 3.89 22.50 -12.06
N PRO A 19 3.25 22.04 -13.16
CA PRO A 19 2.50 22.90 -14.08
C PRO A 19 1.42 23.73 -13.36
N GLU A 20 1.17 24.95 -13.85
CA GLU A 20 0.26 25.90 -13.16
C GLU A 20 -1.18 25.40 -13.04
N ASP A 21 -1.69 24.76 -14.08
CA ASP A 21 -3.00 24.11 -14.18
C ASP A 21 -3.15 22.97 -13.16
N VAL A 22 -2.08 22.18 -12.98
CA VAL A 22 -2.04 21.10 -11.99
C VAL A 22 -1.93 21.66 -10.58
N ARG A 23 -1.16 22.74 -10.37
CA ARG A 23 -0.96 23.39 -9.08
C ARG A 23 -2.19 24.12 -8.57
N ALA A 24 -3.04 24.64 -9.46
CA ALA A 24 -4.24 25.39 -9.07
C ALA A 24 -5.20 24.54 -8.22
N GLY A 25 -5.42 24.89 -6.94
CA GLY A 25 -6.28 24.11 -6.04
C GLY A 25 -5.66 22.80 -5.54
N LEU A 26 -4.34 22.62 -5.70
CA LEU A 26 -3.57 21.56 -5.06
C LEU A 26 -3.00 22.05 -3.72
N SER A 27 -3.09 21.23 -2.69
CA SER A 27 -2.39 21.43 -1.42
C SER A 27 -1.50 20.23 -1.09
N LEU A 28 -0.29 20.50 -0.60
CA LEU A 28 0.64 19.49 -0.11
C LEU A 28 0.58 19.45 1.41
N LYS A 29 0.04 18.36 1.95
CA LYS A 29 -0.03 18.10 3.38
C LYS A 29 1.10 17.14 3.77
N GLU A 30 1.94 17.56 4.72
CA GLU A 30 2.92 16.66 5.32
C GLU A 30 2.17 15.54 6.06
N VAL A 31 2.56 14.31 5.78
CA VAL A 31 1.98 13.13 6.41
C VAL A 31 3.07 12.19 6.88
N LYS A 32 2.80 11.54 8.01
CA LYS A 32 3.60 10.45 8.54
C LYS A 32 2.76 9.19 8.53
N VAL A 33 3.23 8.17 7.83
CA VAL A 33 2.52 6.91 7.66
C VAL A 33 3.36 5.77 8.21
N VAL A 34 2.77 4.97 9.09
CA VAL A 34 3.39 3.74 9.59
C VAL A 34 3.00 2.60 8.66
N LYS A 35 3.99 1.97 8.04
CA LYS A 35 3.85 0.78 7.20
C LYS A 35 4.20 -0.48 7.99
N ILE A 36 4.00 -1.63 7.35
CA ILE A 36 4.39 -2.93 7.88
C ILE A 36 5.86 -2.90 8.35
N ASN A 37 6.16 -3.65 9.40
CA ASN A 37 7.41 -3.64 10.16
C ASN A 37 7.70 -2.31 10.88
N ASP A 38 6.64 -1.58 11.27
CA ASP A 38 6.71 -0.28 11.94
C ASP A 38 7.59 0.75 11.19
N GLN A 39 7.67 0.60 9.86
CA GLN A 39 8.43 1.52 9.02
C GLN A 39 7.70 2.86 8.96
N LYS A 40 8.35 3.90 9.49
CA LYS A 40 7.83 5.27 9.52
C LYS A 40 8.27 5.99 8.27
N ASN A 41 7.32 6.28 7.40
CA ASN A 41 7.57 7.04 6.20
C ASN A 41 7.00 8.45 6.33
N HIS A 42 7.79 9.44 5.90
CA HIS A 42 7.41 10.84 5.86
C HIS A 42 7.24 11.25 4.40
N GLY A 43 6.22 12.05 4.12
CA GLY A 43 5.92 12.40 2.74
C GLY A 43 4.88 13.50 2.61
N PHE A 44 4.44 13.70 1.37
CA PHE A 44 3.38 14.62 1.04
C PHE A 44 2.16 13.89 0.50
N CYS A 45 1.00 14.19 1.08
CA CYS A 45 -0.30 13.88 0.51
C CYS A 45 -0.71 15.04 -0.40
N PHE A 46 -0.92 14.73 -1.67
CA PHE A 46 -1.30 15.65 -2.73
C PHE A 46 -2.82 15.73 -2.76
N GLN A 47 -3.38 16.78 -2.17
CA GLN A 47 -4.83 16.97 -2.06
C GLN A 47 -5.30 18.02 -3.06
N LYS A 48 -6.04 17.60 -4.08
CA LYS A 48 -6.63 18.47 -5.09
C LYS A 48 -8.10 18.73 -4.75
N ASN A 49 -8.53 19.99 -4.79
CA ASN A 49 -9.92 20.36 -4.52
C ASN A 49 -10.89 19.61 -5.45
N GLY A 50 -11.91 18.98 -4.87
CA GLY A 50 -12.90 18.19 -5.60
C GLY A 50 -12.42 16.80 -6.03
N SER A 51 -11.14 16.46 -5.82
CA SER A 51 -10.64 15.10 -6.04
C SER A 51 -10.93 14.22 -4.83
N LYS A 52 -11.44 13.02 -5.10
CA LYS A 52 -11.61 11.97 -4.08
C LYS A 52 -10.32 11.17 -3.86
N ALA A 53 -9.44 11.12 -4.85
CA ALA A 53 -8.12 10.51 -4.74
C ALA A 53 -7.08 11.55 -4.32
N SER A 54 -6.26 11.23 -3.31
CA SER A 54 -5.17 12.08 -2.82
C SER A 54 -3.90 11.25 -2.65
N PRO A 55 -3.08 11.08 -3.71
CA PRO A 55 -1.90 10.22 -3.64
C PRO A 55 -0.91 10.75 -2.60
N THR A 56 -0.21 9.82 -1.94
CA THR A 56 0.82 10.13 -0.95
C THR A 56 2.17 9.64 -1.45
N LEU A 57 3.13 10.55 -1.58
CA LEU A 57 4.49 10.22 -2.00
C LEU A 57 5.45 10.36 -0.81
N TYR A 58 6.18 9.28 -0.51
CA TYR A 58 7.16 9.24 0.57
C TYR A 58 8.50 9.81 0.12
N LEU A 59 9.17 10.51 1.03
CA LEU A 59 10.40 11.24 0.76
C LEU A 59 11.60 10.70 1.53
N ASP A 60 11.45 9.65 2.35
CA ASP A 60 12.52 9.12 3.20
C ASP A 60 13.75 8.71 2.36
N GLN A 61 13.53 8.01 1.23
CA GLN A 61 14.62 7.64 0.31
C GLN A 61 15.24 8.86 -0.38
N ALA A 62 14.43 9.85 -0.78
CA ALA A 62 14.92 11.08 -1.37
C ALA A 62 15.78 11.87 -0.38
N TYR A 63 15.36 11.91 0.89
CA TYR A 63 16.12 12.52 1.97
C TYR A 63 17.45 11.81 2.19
N ASP A 64 17.46 10.47 2.20
CA ASP A 64 18.70 9.71 2.30
C ASP A 64 19.65 10.03 1.14
N LEU A 65 19.17 10.03 -0.11
CA LEU A 65 20.00 10.38 -1.27
C LEU A 65 20.51 11.82 -1.20
N PHE A 66 19.69 12.77 -0.73
CA PHE A 66 20.10 14.16 -0.53
C PHE A 66 21.25 14.26 0.48
N ARG A 67 21.18 13.50 1.58
CA ARG A 67 22.28 13.44 2.58
C ARG A 67 23.57 12.87 2.00
N HIS A 68 23.50 12.08 0.94
CA HIS A 68 24.64 11.56 0.20
C HIS A 68 25.06 12.43 -0.99
N GLY A 69 24.54 13.66 -1.10
CA GLY A 69 24.98 14.66 -2.07
C GLY A 69 24.15 14.74 -3.35
N ALA A 70 23.01 14.04 -3.43
CA ALA A 70 22.09 14.20 -4.56
C ALA A 70 21.42 15.60 -4.53
N SER A 71 21.19 16.18 -5.71
CA SER A 71 20.56 17.50 -5.83
C SER A 71 19.07 17.47 -5.51
N LEU A 72 18.60 18.43 -4.70
CA LEU A 72 17.17 18.57 -4.38
C LEU A 72 16.30 18.70 -5.63
N GLU A 73 16.69 19.54 -6.59
CA GLU A 73 15.93 19.78 -7.82
C GLU A 73 15.66 18.49 -8.59
N ARG A 74 16.69 17.64 -8.78
CA ARG A 74 16.53 16.32 -9.41
C ARG A 74 15.57 15.42 -8.62
N LEU A 75 15.77 15.30 -7.31
CA LEU A 75 14.97 14.41 -6.46
C LEU A 75 13.49 14.82 -6.46
N MET A 76 13.22 16.12 -6.38
CA MET A 76 11.84 16.64 -6.44
C MET A 76 11.27 16.58 -7.85
N GLY A 77 12.12 16.57 -8.88
CA GLY A 77 11.74 16.28 -10.26
C GLY A 77 11.19 14.87 -10.41
N ASP A 78 11.85 13.89 -9.80
CA ASP A 78 11.38 12.50 -9.81
C ASP A 78 10.05 12.34 -9.03
N VAL A 79 9.91 13.02 -7.89
CA VAL A 79 8.64 13.05 -7.11
C VAL A 79 7.51 13.71 -7.90
N THR A 80 7.79 14.84 -8.54
CA THR A 80 6.81 15.59 -9.34
C THR A 80 6.35 14.76 -10.53
N ARG A 81 7.27 14.09 -11.23
CA ARG A 81 6.95 13.17 -12.33
C ARG A 81 6.07 12.01 -11.84
N ALA A 82 6.43 11.38 -10.72
CA ALA A 82 5.63 10.30 -10.14
C ALA A 82 4.20 10.75 -9.80
N TYR A 83 4.02 11.97 -9.30
CA TYR A 83 2.69 12.54 -9.07
C TYR A 83 1.93 12.75 -10.39
N LEU A 84 2.56 13.35 -11.40
CA LEU A 84 1.93 13.57 -12.70
C LEU A 84 1.50 12.25 -13.37
N GLU A 85 2.36 11.23 -13.33
CA GLU A 85 2.01 9.89 -13.82
C GLU A 85 0.85 9.26 -13.03
N SER A 86 0.72 9.57 -11.74
CA SER A 86 -0.36 9.03 -10.91
C SER A 86 -1.74 9.62 -11.21
N ILE A 87 -1.80 10.84 -11.73
CA ILE A 87 -3.06 11.51 -12.11
C ILE A 87 -3.41 11.29 -13.59
N ASP A 88 -2.42 10.97 -14.43
CA ASP A 88 -2.61 10.66 -15.85
C ASP A 88 -3.10 9.22 -16.08
N ARG A 89 -2.73 8.30 -15.18
CA ARG A 89 -3.41 7.02 -15.07
C ARG A 89 -4.83 7.31 -14.61
N GLU A 90 -5.80 7.21 -15.53
CA GLU A 90 -7.25 7.27 -15.27
C GLU A 90 -7.65 6.21 -14.24
N LEU A 91 -7.33 6.44 -12.97
CA LEU A 91 -7.87 5.69 -11.85
C LEU A 91 -9.32 6.10 -11.78
N ASP A 92 -10.21 5.18 -12.15
CA ASP A 92 -11.65 5.36 -12.07
C ASP A 92 -11.97 6.04 -10.72
N PRO A 93 -12.37 7.33 -10.72
CA PRO A 93 -12.48 8.13 -9.51
C PRO A 93 -13.70 7.72 -8.67
N ALA A 94 -14.41 6.66 -9.07
CA ALA A 94 -15.37 5.98 -8.23
C ALA A 94 -14.66 5.39 -7.02
N GLU A 95 -14.98 5.90 -5.83
CA GLU A 95 -14.61 5.24 -4.58
C GLU A 95 -15.08 3.78 -4.67
N PRO A 96 -14.20 2.80 -4.40
CA PRO A 96 -14.61 1.42 -4.38
C PRO A 96 -15.74 1.29 -3.36
N ASP A 97 -16.83 0.62 -3.74
CA ASP A 97 -17.89 0.32 -2.79
C ASP A 97 -17.31 -0.60 -1.70
N LEU A 98 -17.14 -0.05 -0.50
CA LEU A 98 -16.65 -0.76 0.67
C LEU A 98 -17.81 -1.31 1.51
N SER A 99 -19.01 -1.44 0.97
CA SER A 99 -20.06 -2.22 1.62
C SER A 99 -19.57 -3.64 1.89
N PHE A 100 -19.93 -4.19 3.04
CA PHE A 100 -19.43 -5.51 3.46
C PHE A 100 -19.74 -6.58 2.40
N ASP A 101 -20.93 -6.53 1.78
CA ASP A 101 -21.34 -7.47 0.75
C ASP A 101 -20.45 -7.43 -0.51
N ASN A 102 -19.94 -6.24 -0.89
CA ASN A 102 -19.09 -6.09 -2.07
C ASN A 102 -17.62 -6.46 -1.82
N ILE A 103 -17.18 -6.53 -0.56
CA ILE A 103 -15.78 -6.83 -0.22
C ILE A 103 -15.53 -8.29 0.17
N ARG A 104 -16.57 -9.06 0.50
CA ARG A 104 -16.44 -10.46 0.99
C ARG A 104 -15.55 -11.34 0.12
N ASP A 105 -15.72 -11.26 -1.20
CA ASP A 105 -14.95 -12.05 -2.19
C ASP A 105 -13.61 -11.42 -2.58
N LYS A 106 -13.26 -10.26 -2.01
CA LYS A 106 -12.04 -9.48 -2.25
C LYS A 106 -11.13 -9.41 -1.04
N LEU A 107 -11.56 -9.96 0.09
CA LEU A 107 -10.78 -10.04 1.31
C LEU A 107 -9.69 -11.11 1.19
N SER A 108 -8.46 -10.74 1.52
CA SER A 108 -7.36 -11.66 1.72
C SER A 108 -6.76 -11.44 3.12
N LEU A 109 -5.75 -12.24 3.43
CA LEU A 109 -5.09 -12.24 4.72
C LEU A 109 -3.60 -11.99 4.55
N ARG A 110 -3.06 -11.21 5.49
CA ARG A 110 -1.62 -11.03 5.63
C ARG A 110 -1.17 -11.41 7.02
N LEU A 111 -0.14 -12.24 7.07
CA LEU A 111 0.54 -12.61 8.30
C LEU A 111 1.65 -11.61 8.60
N VAL A 112 1.69 -11.09 9.83
CA VAL A 112 2.71 -10.13 10.29
C VAL A 112 3.27 -10.55 11.64
N GLU A 113 4.53 -10.19 11.92
CA GLU A 113 5.12 -10.41 13.24
C GLU A 113 4.67 -9.32 14.21
N THR A 114 4.01 -9.70 15.30
CA THR A 114 3.44 -8.79 16.30
C THR A 114 4.49 -7.89 16.94
N LYS A 115 5.70 -8.40 17.20
CA LYS A 115 6.78 -7.61 17.84
C LYS A 115 7.32 -6.50 16.95
N ARG A 116 7.36 -6.71 15.63
CA ARG A 116 7.88 -5.74 14.65
C ARG A 116 6.80 -4.81 14.09
N ASN A 117 5.54 -5.02 14.46
CA ASN A 117 4.38 -4.31 13.91
C ASN A 117 3.52 -3.68 15.01
N ARG A 118 4.10 -3.33 16.17
CA ARG A 118 3.34 -2.87 17.33
C ARG A 118 2.60 -1.58 17.05
N GLU A 119 3.25 -0.62 16.40
CA GLU A 119 2.65 0.67 16.04
C GLU A 119 1.70 0.51 14.85
N TYR A 120 2.08 -0.31 13.87
CA TYR A 120 1.29 -0.60 12.68
C TYR A 120 -0.06 -1.26 13.01
N LEU A 121 -0.10 -2.14 14.02
CA LEU A 121 -1.28 -2.88 14.47
C LEU A 121 -2.25 -2.06 15.33
N LEU A 122 -1.86 -0.88 15.85
CA LEU A 122 -2.74 -0.05 16.68
C LEU A 122 -4.01 0.40 15.94
N ASP A 123 -3.89 0.65 14.64
CA ASP A 123 -4.98 1.11 13.76
C ASP A 123 -5.54 -0.04 12.89
N LYS A 124 -5.29 -1.31 13.23
CA LYS A 124 -5.68 -2.44 12.37
C LYS A 124 -6.42 -3.52 13.15
N PRO A 125 -7.60 -3.96 12.65
CA PRO A 125 -8.19 -5.19 13.13
C PRO A 125 -7.22 -6.34 12.88
N HIS A 126 -6.87 -7.07 13.94
CA HIS A 126 -5.94 -8.19 13.86
C HIS A 126 -6.37 -9.37 14.74
N LEU A 127 -6.04 -10.58 14.29
CA LEU A 127 -6.15 -11.82 15.08
C LEU A 127 -4.78 -12.31 15.49
N ASP A 128 -4.59 -12.56 16.79
CA ASP A 128 -3.40 -13.26 17.29
C ASP A 128 -3.52 -14.75 16.93
N VAL A 129 -2.49 -15.30 16.28
CA VAL A 129 -2.44 -16.71 15.87
C VAL A 129 -1.33 -17.48 16.60
N GLY A 130 -0.78 -16.90 17.67
CA GLY A 130 0.30 -17.48 18.46
C GLY A 130 1.68 -17.24 17.86
N ASN A 131 2.71 -17.69 18.58
CA ASN A 131 4.13 -17.56 18.19
C ASN A 131 4.59 -16.12 17.86
N GLY A 132 3.89 -15.11 18.39
CA GLY A 132 4.19 -13.70 18.11
C GLY A 132 3.79 -13.26 16.71
N LEU A 133 2.81 -13.93 16.09
CA LEU A 133 2.29 -13.62 14.78
C LEU A 133 0.83 -13.15 14.88
N ALA A 134 0.44 -12.25 13.99
CA ALA A 134 -0.91 -11.75 13.86
C ALA A 134 -1.36 -11.76 12.39
N LEU A 135 -2.64 -12.03 12.17
CA LEU A 135 -3.30 -11.88 10.88
C LEU A 135 -3.97 -10.51 10.79
N ILE A 136 -3.85 -9.86 9.64
CA ILE A 136 -4.61 -8.66 9.26
C ILE A 136 -5.37 -8.93 7.96
N CYS A 137 -6.44 -8.17 7.73
CA CYS A 137 -7.21 -8.27 6.49
C CYS A 137 -6.72 -7.23 5.47
N ASP A 138 -6.52 -7.66 4.23
CA ASP A 138 -6.35 -6.79 3.07
C ASP A 138 -7.45 -6.99 2.04
N LEU A 139 -7.66 -5.97 1.21
CA LEU A 139 -8.66 -5.92 0.16
C LEU A 139 -7.96 -5.81 -1.18
N GLN A 140 -8.29 -6.72 -2.09
CA GLN A 140 -7.88 -6.64 -3.49
C GLN A 140 -8.96 -5.92 -4.30
N LEU A 141 -8.65 -4.70 -4.74
CA LEU A 141 -9.60 -3.80 -5.40
C LEU A 141 -9.65 -3.96 -6.93
N SER A 142 -8.65 -4.61 -7.54
CA SER A 142 -8.58 -4.81 -8.99
C SER A 142 -8.33 -6.28 -9.36
N ARG A 143 -8.87 -6.68 -10.52
CA ARG A 143 -8.81 -8.05 -11.06
C ARG A 143 -7.78 -8.26 -12.19
N ASN A 144 -7.09 -7.22 -12.63
CA ASN A 144 -6.16 -7.34 -13.76
C ASN A 144 -4.74 -7.69 -13.27
N MET A 145 -4.13 -8.71 -13.89
CA MET A 145 -2.82 -9.27 -13.55
C MET A 145 -1.65 -8.25 -13.54
N SER A 146 -1.78 -7.13 -14.24
CA SER A 146 -0.74 -6.08 -14.32
C SER A 146 -0.84 -5.00 -13.24
N GLU A 147 -2.02 -4.84 -12.63
CA GLU A 147 -2.29 -3.79 -11.66
C GLU A 147 -3.10 -4.37 -10.53
N CYS A 148 -2.45 -4.98 -9.54
CA CYS A 148 -3.11 -5.48 -8.34
C CYS A 148 -3.12 -4.38 -7.27
N TRP A 149 -4.21 -3.64 -7.18
CA TRP A 149 -4.42 -2.62 -6.16
C TRP A 149 -4.87 -3.31 -4.87
N ARG A 150 -4.01 -3.28 -3.84
CA ARG A 150 -4.35 -3.79 -2.51
C ARG A 150 -4.38 -2.66 -1.49
N THR A 151 -5.38 -2.68 -0.63
CA THR A 151 -5.44 -1.80 0.54
C THR A 151 -5.62 -2.63 1.80
N VAL A 152 -5.15 -2.13 2.94
CA VAL A 152 -5.34 -2.80 4.23
C VAL A 152 -6.62 -2.29 4.86
N VAL A 153 -7.41 -3.16 5.47
CA VAL A 153 -8.56 -2.74 6.29
C VAL A 153 -8.00 -2.18 7.59
N ASN A 154 -8.13 -0.87 7.79
CA ASN A 154 -7.81 -0.21 9.06
C ASN A 154 -9.08 0.03 9.90
N ASN A 155 -8.91 0.46 11.15
CA ASN A 155 -10.03 0.69 12.05
C ASN A 155 -10.98 1.77 11.49
N GLY A 156 -10.45 2.81 10.85
CA GLY A 156 -11.28 3.83 10.20
C GLY A 156 -12.21 3.29 9.11
N ILE A 157 -11.72 2.41 8.22
CA ILE A 157 -12.56 1.74 7.21
C ILE A 157 -13.58 0.81 7.88
N ALA A 158 -13.15 0.03 8.87
CA ALA A 158 -14.02 -0.92 9.56
C ALA A 158 -15.16 -0.22 10.31
N GLU A 159 -14.86 0.85 11.05
CA GLU A 159 -15.83 1.65 11.79
C GLU A 159 -16.79 2.40 10.85
N ALA A 160 -16.27 3.02 9.77
CA ALA A 160 -17.09 3.75 8.81
C ALA A 160 -18.11 2.87 8.08
N ASN A 161 -17.80 1.59 7.91
CA ASN A 161 -18.66 0.62 7.21
C ASN A 161 -19.33 -0.38 8.18
N GLY A 162 -19.14 -0.23 9.49
CA GLY A 162 -19.77 -1.07 10.50
C GLY A 162 -19.37 -2.55 10.47
N TYR A 163 -18.14 -2.86 10.07
CA TYR A 163 -17.67 -4.25 9.99
C TYR A 163 -17.57 -4.89 11.37
N ASP A 164 -18.13 -6.09 11.52
CA ASP A 164 -17.81 -6.95 12.65
C ASP A 164 -16.43 -7.59 12.45
N LYS A 165 -15.58 -7.53 13.47
CA LYS A 165 -14.23 -8.07 13.40
C LYS A 165 -14.23 -9.58 13.14
N ASN A 166 -15.09 -10.34 13.82
CA ASN A 166 -15.07 -11.80 13.68
C ASN A 166 -15.59 -12.22 12.30
N GLU A 167 -16.67 -11.59 11.83
CA GLU A 167 -17.21 -11.81 10.48
C GLU A 167 -16.19 -11.46 9.39
N LEU A 168 -15.50 -10.32 9.53
CA LEU A 168 -14.45 -9.88 8.63
C LEU A 168 -13.36 -10.95 8.46
N PHE A 169 -12.85 -11.49 9.56
CA PHE A 169 -11.81 -12.52 9.51
C PHE A 169 -12.32 -13.87 9.02
N GLN A 170 -13.56 -14.26 9.35
CA GLN A 170 -14.15 -15.50 8.83
C GLN A 170 -14.29 -15.46 7.31
N GLU A 171 -14.79 -14.35 6.76
CA GLU A 171 -14.90 -14.16 5.32
C GLU A 171 -13.53 -14.08 4.66
N ALA A 172 -12.59 -13.33 5.24
CA ALA A 172 -11.22 -13.24 4.74
C ALA A 172 -10.52 -14.60 4.68
N ILE A 173 -10.72 -15.50 5.66
CA ILE A 173 -10.17 -16.87 5.61
C ILE A 173 -10.76 -17.66 4.42
N ARG A 174 -12.06 -17.48 4.14
CA ARG A 174 -12.76 -18.20 3.04
C ARG A 174 -12.33 -17.69 1.67
N SER A 175 -12.18 -16.38 1.51
CA SER A 175 -11.80 -15.76 0.23
C SER A 175 -10.29 -15.78 -0.02
N ALA A 176 -9.44 -15.71 1.01
CA ALA A 176 -7.98 -15.75 0.87
C ALA A 176 -7.48 -16.95 0.06
N VAL A 177 -8.05 -18.16 0.26
CA VAL A 177 -7.63 -19.36 -0.49
C VAL A 177 -7.88 -19.23 -2.00
N LYS A 178 -8.89 -18.44 -2.40
CA LYS A 178 -9.24 -18.21 -3.81
C LYS A 178 -8.43 -17.05 -4.40
N ILE A 179 -8.18 -16.01 -3.61
CA ILE A 179 -7.48 -14.79 -4.04
C ILE A 179 -5.97 -15.00 -4.07
N ASP A 180 -5.43 -15.54 -2.98
CA ASP A 180 -4.01 -15.80 -2.74
C ASP A 180 -3.85 -17.28 -2.37
N PRO A 181 -3.92 -18.20 -3.35
CA PRO A 181 -3.72 -19.61 -3.07
C PRO A 181 -2.36 -19.83 -2.42
N PRO A 182 -2.23 -20.78 -1.48
CA PRO A 182 -0.98 -21.00 -0.77
C PRO A 182 0.13 -21.44 -1.75
N GLU A 183 1.25 -20.72 -1.71
CA GLU A 183 2.45 -21.02 -2.47
C GLU A 183 3.64 -21.15 -1.55
N MET A 184 4.55 -22.07 -1.87
CA MET A 184 5.89 -22.12 -1.31
C MET A 184 6.84 -22.06 -2.49
N LYS A 185 7.71 -21.06 -2.54
CA LYS A 185 8.66 -20.90 -3.64
C LYS A 185 10.05 -20.69 -3.04
N ASP A 186 11.08 -21.04 -3.80
CA ASP A 186 12.44 -20.69 -3.42
C ASP A 186 12.62 -19.16 -3.50
N LEU A 187 13.25 -18.58 -2.48
CA LEU A 187 13.41 -17.13 -2.41
C LEU A 187 14.34 -16.60 -3.51
N GLN A 188 15.35 -17.37 -3.92
CA GLN A 188 16.25 -16.97 -5.00
C GLN A 188 15.50 -16.94 -6.33
N ASP A 189 14.64 -17.92 -6.59
CA ASP A 189 13.80 -17.97 -7.79
C ASP A 189 12.83 -16.77 -7.84
N VAL A 190 12.21 -16.42 -6.71
CA VAL A 190 11.29 -15.28 -6.64
C VAL A 190 12.00 -13.93 -6.83
N VAL A 191 13.21 -13.78 -6.30
CA VAL A 191 13.95 -12.50 -6.31
C VAL A 191 14.77 -12.31 -7.59
N PHE A 192 15.35 -13.39 -8.13
CA PHE A 192 16.32 -13.35 -9.24
C PHE A 192 15.95 -14.23 -10.44
N GLY A 193 14.96 -15.12 -10.32
CA GLY A 193 14.49 -15.99 -11.39
C GLY A 193 13.32 -15.40 -12.19
N ASP A 194 12.69 -16.23 -13.02
CA ASP A 194 11.44 -15.87 -13.69
C ASP A 194 10.30 -15.83 -12.68
N LYS A 195 9.42 -14.83 -12.80
CA LYS A 195 8.30 -14.56 -11.87
C LYS A 195 7.33 -15.75 -11.68
N ASP A 196 7.41 -16.76 -12.54
CA ASP A 196 6.63 -18.00 -12.53
C ASP A 196 7.38 -19.19 -11.90
N GLY A 197 8.19 -18.94 -10.86
CA GLY A 197 8.88 -19.97 -10.10
C GLY A 197 7.95 -21.11 -9.63
N ARG A 198 8.46 -22.34 -9.58
CA ARG A 198 7.69 -23.54 -9.25
C ARG A 198 7.11 -23.45 -7.83
N ASN A 199 5.79 -23.60 -7.68
CA ASN A 199 5.17 -23.79 -6.37
C ASN A 199 5.57 -25.17 -5.81
N LEU A 200 6.31 -25.19 -4.71
CA LEU A 200 6.78 -26.37 -4.00
C LEU A 200 5.67 -27.07 -3.20
N LEU A 201 4.53 -26.40 -2.94
CA LEU A 201 3.36 -27.00 -2.31
C LEU A 201 2.54 -27.85 -3.28
N SER A 202 2.65 -27.62 -4.59
CA SER A 202 1.84 -28.33 -5.59
C SER A 202 2.38 -29.73 -5.92
N GLY A 203 3.36 -30.23 -5.16
CA GLY A 203 3.88 -31.60 -5.16
C GLY A 203 3.77 -32.38 -6.47
N THR A 204 4.85 -32.46 -7.26
CA THR A 204 5.08 -33.48 -8.32
C THR A 204 3.85 -33.93 -9.13
N ASP A 205 3.70 -33.45 -10.37
CA ASP A 205 2.96 -34.09 -11.48
C ASP A 205 2.00 -35.24 -11.10
N ALA A 206 0.91 -34.92 -10.42
CA ALA A 206 -0.25 -35.79 -10.36
C ALA A 206 -1.35 -35.09 -11.17
N PRO A 207 -1.75 -35.62 -12.33
CA PRO A 207 -2.87 -35.04 -13.07
C PRO A 207 -4.10 -35.07 -12.16
N LEU A 208 -4.84 -33.98 -12.15
CA LEU A 208 -6.20 -33.93 -11.63
C LEU A 208 -6.99 -35.01 -12.39
N LYS A 209 -7.11 -36.21 -11.81
CA LYS A 209 -7.94 -37.27 -12.34
C LYS A 209 -9.40 -36.91 -12.06
N GLU A 210 -10.17 -36.89 -13.13
CA GLU A 210 -11.63 -37.06 -13.13
C GLU A 210 -12.05 -38.36 -12.43
#